data_AF-A0AAW9RP62-F1
#
_entry.id   AF-A0AAW9RP62-F1
#
_cell.length_a   1.000
_cell.length_b   1.000
_cell.length_c   1.000
_cell.angle_alpha   90.00
_cell.angle_beta   90.00
_cell.angle_gamma   90.00
#
_symmetry.space_group_name_H-M   'P 1'
#
loop_
_entity.id
_entity.type
_entity.pdbx_description
1 polymer ?
#
loop_
_entity_poly.entity_id
_entity_poly.type
_entity_poly.pdbx_seq_one_letter_code
_entity_poly.pdbx_strand_id
1 'polypeptide(L)'
;MTHQMERSIFVLMNASVKIAESGPVVPHVLDGIPFAADFRYWTGGSGKSYLTRGFPIDMASDFAGAPVILAAVDEDGRREAVWIGLAVGRRFEAGLAAAKAAGATEAHVHLLAVGAEARTAVLRDLRRALGAAPKRASAESGASAGHRDLAA
;
A
#
# COMPACT_ATOMS: atom_id res chain seq x y z
N MET A 1 43.09 20.35 -19.37
CA MET A 1 43.13 20.02 -17.93
C MET A 1 42.18 20.98 -17.22
N THR A 2 40.89 20.98 -17.59
CA THR A 2 39.77 20.25 -16.98
C THR A 2 39.43 20.77 -15.57
N HIS A 3 38.53 21.76 -15.56
CA HIS A 3 37.82 22.29 -14.41
C HIS A 3 37.00 21.19 -13.72
N GLN A 4 37.21 21.03 -12.42
CA GLN A 4 36.35 20.25 -11.52
C GLN A 4 35.30 21.23 -10.94
N MET A 5 34.07 21.17 -11.45
CA MET A 5 32.93 21.84 -10.83
C MET A 5 32.29 20.89 -9.82
N GLU A 6 32.29 21.31 -8.55
CA GLU A 6 31.53 20.72 -7.47
C GLU A 6 30.04 20.68 -7.83
N ARG A 7 29.43 19.50 -7.76
CA ARG A 7 27.97 19.36 -7.86
C ARG A 7 27.41 19.22 -6.45
N SER A 8 26.85 20.33 -5.97
CA SER A 8 26.05 20.45 -4.77
C SER A 8 24.93 19.41 -4.75
N ILE A 9 24.88 18.62 -3.68
CA ILE A 9 23.81 17.68 -3.36
C ILE A 9 22.60 18.50 -2.87
N PHE A 10 21.48 18.42 -3.59
CA PHE A 10 20.19 18.93 -3.13
C PHE A 10 19.57 17.93 -2.14
N VAL A 11 19.47 18.33 -0.87
CA VAL A 11 18.61 17.69 0.12
C VAL A 11 17.18 18.16 -0.13
N LEU A 12 16.36 17.34 -0.78
CA LEU A 12 14.93 17.60 -0.93
C LEU A 12 14.16 16.99 0.24
N MET A 13 13.36 17.85 0.86
CA MET A 13 12.53 17.62 2.04
C MET A 13 11.54 16.44 1.83
N ASN A 14 11.52 15.52 2.79
CA ASN A 14 10.59 14.39 2.88
C ASN A 14 9.12 14.85 2.78
N ALA A 15 8.41 14.41 1.75
CA ALA A 15 6.95 14.43 1.74
C ALA A 15 6.45 13.42 2.78
N SER A 16 5.63 13.88 3.73
CA SER A 16 5.03 13.03 4.76
C SER A 16 4.22 11.89 4.14
N VAL A 17 4.78 10.68 4.19
CA VAL A 17 4.07 9.44 3.96
C VAL A 17 3.12 9.26 5.15
N LYS A 18 1.80 9.24 4.89
CA LYS A 18 0.82 8.93 5.93
C LYS A 18 0.81 7.42 6.15
N ILE A 19 1.60 7.03 7.14
CA ILE A 19 1.59 5.73 7.79
C ILE A 19 0.19 5.52 8.37
N ALA A 20 -0.42 4.35 8.13
CA ALA A 20 -1.57 3.92 8.92
C ALA A 20 -1.06 3.69 10.36
N GLU A 21 -1.14 4.71 11.21
CA GLU A 21 -0.77 4.60 12.62
C GLU A 21 -1.65 3.56 13.30
N SER A 22 -0.97 2.61 13.96
CA SER A 22 -1.49 1.60 14.89
C SER A 22 -2.56 0.66 14.34
N GLY A 23 -2.37 -0.65 14.57
CA GLY A 23 -3.44 -1.63 14.39
C GLY A 23 -4.73 -1.12 15.05
N PRO A 24 -5.90 -1.52 14.54
CA PRO A 24 -7.17 -1.01 15.05
C PRO A 24 -7.20 -1.16 16.58
N VAL A 25 -7.64 -0.11 17.29
CA VAL A 25 -8.10 -0.27 18.67
C VAL A 25 -9.32 -1.18 18.58
N VAL A 26 -9.08 -2.48 18.66
CA VAL A 26 -10.13 -3.49 18.67
C VAL A 26 -10.88 -3.27 19.98
N PRO A 27 -12.19 -2.99 19.97
CA PRO A 27 -12.95 -2.87 21.20
C PRO A 27 -12.77 -4.16 22.03
N HIS A 28 -12.49 -4.03 23.33
CA HIS A 28 -12.24 -5.17 24.21
C HIS A 28 -13.33 -6.25 24.19
N VAL A 29 -14.56 -5.89 23.83
CA VAL A 29 -15.67 -6.85 23.63
C VAL A 29 -15.39 -7.87 22.51
N LEU A 30 -14.43 -7.60 21.63
CA LEU A 30 -13.99 -8.47 20.55
C LEU A 30 -12.68 -9.22 20.88
N ASP A 31 -12.15 -9.08 22.11
CA ASP A 31 -10.97 -9.82 22.54
C ASP A 31 -11.24 -11.34 22.49
N GLY A 32 -10.30 -12.09 21.92
CA GLY A 32 -10.44 -13.54 21.72
C GLY A 32 -11.37 -13.95 20.57
N ILE A 33 -11.95 -13.00 19.82
CA ILE A 33 -12.71 -13.29 18.60
C ILE A 33 -11.75 -13.35 17.42
N PRO A 34 -11.49 -14.54 16.83
CA PRO A 34 -10.42 -14.70 15.84
C PRO A 34 -10.57 -13.80 14.60
N PHE A 35 -11.83 -13.51 14.19
CA PHE A 35 -12.10 -12.72 13.00
C PHE A 35 -11.90 -11.21 13.21
N ALA A 36 -11.92 -10.71 14.46
CA ALA A 36 -11.82 -9.28 14.72
C ALA A 36 -10.47 -8.71 14.25
N ALA A 37 -9.43 -9.54 14.32
CA ALA A 37 -8.11 -9.25 13.80
C ALA A 37 -8.04 -9.18 12.26
N ASP A 38 -9.09 -9.51 11.51
CA ASP A 38 -9.12 -9.38 10.05
C ASP A 38 -9.58 -7.98 9.60
N PHE A 39 -10.19 -7.20 10.49
CA PHE A 39 -10.79 -5.92 10.14
C PHE A 39 -9.81 -4.76 10.26
N ARG A 40 -9.84 -3.84 9.30
CA ARG A 40 -8.96 -2.67 9.24
C ARG A 40 -9.73 -1.43 8.83
N TYR A 41 -9.34 -0.28 9.37
CA TYR A 41 -9.86 1.01 8.95
C TYR A 41 -8.88 1.72 8.02
N TRP A 42 -9.41 2.30 6.95
CA TRP A 42 -8.71 3.27 6.12
C TRP A 42 -9.41 4.62 6.21
N THR A 43 -8.65 5.67 6.44
CA THR A 43 -9.19 7.02 6.54
C THR A 43 -9.14 7.70 5.18
N GLY A 44 -10.29 8.14 4.66
CA GLY A 44 -10.38 8.89 3.43
C GLY A 44 -10.00 10.37 3.60
N GLY A 45 -9.85 11.09 2.48
CA GLY A 45 -9.43 12.49 2.50
C GLY A 45 -10.44 13.41 3.19
N SER A 46 -11.69 12.98 3.33
CA SER A 46 -12.73 13.64 4.10
C SER A 46 -12.60 13.46 5.62
N GLY A 47 -11.72 12.57 6.09
CA GLY A 47 -11.64 12.14 7.49
C GLY A 47 -12.58 10.98 7.85
N LYS A 48 -13.44 10.53 6.94
CA LYS A 48 -14.27 9.33 7.15
C LYS A 48 -13.41 8.08 7.23
N SER A 49 -13.75 7.19 8.15
CA SER A 49 -13.11 5.87 8.29
C SER A 49 -13.91 4.81 7.58
N TYR A 50 -13.25 4.01 6.74
CA TYR A 50 -13.84 2.93 5.96
C TYR A 50 -13.39 1.58 6.52
N LEU A 51 -14.33 0.81 7.05
CA LEU A 51 -14.08 -0.55 7.50
C LEU A 51 -13.81 -1.46 6.29
N THR A 52 -12.74 -2.21 6.36
CA THR A 52 -12.32 -3.21 5.38
C THR A 52 -12.00 -4.52 6.07
N ARG A 53 -12.14 -5.64 5.36
CA ARG A 53 -11.58 -6.92 5.80
C ARG A 53 -10.34 -7.23 4.98
N GLY A 54 -9.26 -7.61 5.64
CA GLY A 54 -8.02 -8.07 5.02
C GLY A 54 -8.12 -9.53 4.57
N PHE A 55 -7.61 -9.80 3.38
CA PHE A 55 -7.47 -11.13 2.79
C PHE A 55 -6.07 -11.29 2.18
N PRO A 56 -5.59 -12.51 1.95
CA PRO A 56 -4.46 -12.74 1.06
C PRO A 56 -4.69 -12.06 -0.30
N ILE A 57 -3.66 -11.43 -0.87
CA ILE A 57 -3.77 -10.68 -2.12
C ILE A 57 -4.35 -11.52 -3.28
N ASP A 58 -4.11 -12.82 -3.28
CA ASP A 58 -4.62 -13.74 -4.32
C ASP A 58 -6.14 -13.89 -4.32
N MET A 59 -6.81 -13.59 -3.20
CA MET A 59 -8.27 -13.62 -3.09
C MET A 59 -8.93 -12.33 -3.60
N ALA A 60 -8.17 -11.30 -4.00
CA ALA A 60 -8.73 -10.01 -4.40
C ALA A 60 -9.76 -10.13 -5.54
N SER A 61 -9.52 -11.04 -6.49
CA SER A 61 -10.37 -11.26 -7.66
C SER A 61 -11.74 -11.87 -7.33
N ASP A 62 -11.88 -12.52 -6.17
CA ASP A 62 -13.15 -13.15 -5.74
C ASP A 62 -14.21 -12.11 -5.36
N PHE A 63 -13.80 -10.85 -5.15
CA PHE A 63 -14.67 -9.76 -4.71
C PHE A 63 -15.10 -8.84 -5.86
N ALA A 64 -15.56 -9.44 -6.96
CA ALA A 64 -15.86 -8.75 -8.20
C ALA A 64 -16.62 -7.42 -8.01
N GLY A 65 -15.97 -6.32 -8.36
CA GLY A 65 -16.55 -4.97 -8.32
C GLY A 65 -16.61 -4.31 -6.93
N ALA A 66 -16.10 -4.93 -5.87
CA ALA A 66 -15.92 -4.27 -4.57
C ALA A 66 -14.75 -3.26 -4.62
N PRO A 67 -14.81 -2.14 -3.88
CA PRO A 67 -13.64 -1.32 -3.62
C PRO A 67 -12.59 -2.11 -2.83
N VAL A 68 -11.36 -2.14 -3.34
CA VAL A 68 -10.25 -2.86 -2.72
C VAL A 68 -9.00 -1.97 -2.69
N ILE A 69 -8.25 -2.08 -1.59
CA ILE A 69 -6.89 -1.57 -1.44
C ILE A 69 -5.95 -2.77 -1.43
N LEU A 70 -4.95 -2.76 -2.30
CA LEU A 70 -3.86 -3.74 -2.27
C LEU A 70 -2.73 -3.13 -1.48
N ALA A 71 -2.26 -3.84 -0.45
CA ALA A 71 -1.32 -3.30 0.51
C ALA A 71 -0.09 -4.19 0.67
N ALA A 72 1.07 -3.55 0.79
CA ALA A 72 2.28 -4.17 1.32
C ALA A 72 2.26 -4.09 2.84
N VAL A 73 2.81 -5.12 3.49
CA VAL A 73 2.97 -5.17 4.95
C VAL A 73 4.47 -5.11 5.24
N ASP A 74 4.89 -4.16 6.07
CA ASP A 74 6.28 -4.07 6.51
C ASP A 74 6.57 -5.02 7.68
N GLU A 75 7.83 -5.04 8.13
CA GLU A 75 8.30 -5.92 9.22
C GLU A 75 7.61 -5.60 10.57
N ASP A 76 7.15 -4.37 10.75
CA ASP A 76 6.41 -3.91 11.94
C ASP A 76 4.90 -4.24 11.82
N GLY A 77 4.47 -4.86 10.73
CA GLY A 77 3.06 -5.14 10.46
C GLY A 77 2.27 -3.90 10.02
N ARG A 78 2.91 -2.80 9.62
CA ARG A 78 2.20 -1.63 9.09
C ARG A 78 1.84 -1.88 7.63
N ARG A 79 0.70 -1.33 7.22
CA ARG A 79 0.17 -1.49 5.86
C ARG A 79 0.40 -0.22 5.06
N GLU A 80 0.99 -0.38 3.89
CA GLU A 80 1.15 0.67 2.89
C GLU A 80 0.27 0.35 1.68
N ALA A 81 -0.62 1.26 1.30
CA ALA A 81 -1.46 1.09 0.11
C ALA A 81 -0.61 1.24 -1.16
N VAL A 82 -0.55 0.18 -1.96
CA VAL A 82 0.16 0.14 -3.24
C VAL A 82 -0.78 0.43 -4.40
N TRP A 83 -2.05 0.01 -4.28
CA TRP A 83 -3.06 0.23 -5.32
C TRP A 83 -4.46 0.35 -4.73
N ILE A 84 -5.34 1.10 -5.40
CA ILE A 84 -6.76 1.22 -5.04
C ILE A 84 -7.70 1.30 -6.24
N GLY A 85 -8.77 0.51 -6.21
CA GLY A 85 -9.79 0.51 -7.25
C GLY A 85 -10.90 -0.51 -7.02
N LEU A 86 -11.66 -0.80 -8.07
CA LEU A 86 -12.66 -1.87 -8.04
C LEU A 86 -11.97 -3.18 -8.44
N ALA A 87 -12.27 -4.27 -7.74
CA ALA A 87 -11.76 -5.61 -8.06
C ALA A 87 -12.46 -6.19 -9.31
N VAL A 88 -12.35 -5.53 -10.47
CA VAL A 88 -12.95 -6.01 -11.73
C VAL A 88 -12.28 -5.38 -12.95
N GLY A 89 -12.13 -6.19 -14.00
CA GLY A 89 -11.72 -5.75 -15.33
C GLY A 89 -10.23 -5.45 -15.47
N ARG A 90 -9.80 -5.10 -16.69
CA ARG A 90 -8.38 -5.01 -17.06
C ARG A 90 -7.54 -4.06 -16.20
N ARG A 91 -8.14 -2.98 -15.69
CA ARG A 91 -7.43 -2.03 -14.82
C ARG A 91 -7.07 -2.67 -13.48
N PHE A 92 -7.94 -3.52 -12.95
CA PHE A 92 -7.68 -4.28 -11.74
C PHE A 92 -6.60 -5.32 -11.98
N GLU A 93 -6.70 -6.12 -13.04
CA GLU A 93 -5.68 -7.15 -13.36
C GLU A 93 -4.27 -6.55 -13.47
N ALA A 94 -4.13 -5.44 -14.20
CA ALA A 94 -2.87 -4.72 -14.30
C ALA A 94 -2.40 -4.15 -12.96
N GLY A 95 -3.34 -3.64 -12.15
CA GLY A 95 -3.08 -3.13 -10.81
C GLY A 95 -2.62 -4.22 -9.84
N LEU A 96 -3.24 -5.39 -9.90
CA LEU A 96 -2.93 -6.55 -9.08
C LEU A 96 -1.53 -7.07 -9.40
N ALA A 97 -1.21 -7.25 -10.69
CA ALA A 97 0.12 -7.66 -11.12
C ALA A 97 1.20 -6.66 -10.67
N ALA A 98 0.96 -5.36 -10.87
CA ALA A 98 1.88 -4.31 -10.45
C ALA A 98 2.04 -4.25 -8.92
N ALA A 99 0.95 -4.42 -8.16
CA ALA A 99 0.98 -4.41 -6.70
C ALA A 99 1.76 -5.59 -6.14
N LYS A 100 1.56 -6.80 -6.69
CA LYS A 100 2.36 -7.98 -6.35
C LYS A 100 3.84 -7.75 -6.61
N ALA A 101 4.19 -7.21 -7.77
CA ALA A 101 5.58 -6.87 -8.10
C ALA A 101 6.21 -5.83 -7.16
N ALA A 102 5.39 -4.95 -6.56
CA ALA A 102 5.82 -3.98 -5.57
C ALA A 102 5.84 -4.51 -4.12
N GLY A 103 5.49 -5.79 -3.90
CA GLY A 103 5.52 -6.45 -2.59
C GLY A 103 4.20 -6.41 -1.83
N ALA A 104 3.08 -6.11 -2.48
CA ALA A 104 1.77 -6.21 -1.85
C ALA A 104 1.41 -7.67 -1.54
N THR A 105 0.92 -7.93 -0.33
CA THR A 105 0.56 -9.26 0.19
C THR A 105 -0.87 -9.34 0.71
N GLU A 106 -1.51 -8.20 0.98
CA GLU A 106 -2.88 -8.12 1.49
C GLU A 106 -3.82 -7.41 0.51
N ALA A 107 -5.08 -7.85 0.49
CA ALA A 107 -6.22 -7.19 -0.15
C ALA A 107 -7.25 -6.77 0.90
N HIS A 108 -7.47 -5.47 1.04
CA HIS A 108 -8.41 -4.89 1.99
C HIS A 108 -9.70 -4.53 1.28
N VAL A 109 -10.74 -5.31 1.50
CA VAL A 109 -12.00 -5.22 0.75
C VAL A 109 -13.03 -4.46 1.56
N HIS A 110 -13.63 -3.43 0.95
CA HIS A 110 -14.74 -2.69 1.54
C HIS A 110 -16.09 -3.24 1.05
N LEU A 111 -16.80 -3.96 1.92
CA LEU A 111 -18.03 -4.68 1.57
C LEU A 111 -19.33 -3.89 1.83
N LEU A 112 -19.24 -2.70 2.42
CA LEU A 112 -20.42 -1.93 2.87
C LEU A 112 -20.94 -0.94 1.81
N ALA A 113 -20.21 -0.73 0.71
CA ALA A 113 -20.63 0.18 -0.36
C ALA A 113 -21.63 -0.48 -1.32
N VAL A 114 -22.92 -0.20 -1.10
CA VAL A 114 -24.02 -0.70 -1.92
C VAL A 114 -24.21 0.19 -3.16
N GLY A 115 -24.10 -0.41 -4.34
CA GLY A 115 -24.31 0.28 -5.62
C GLY A 115 -23.09 1.05 -6.16
N ALA A 116 -23.14 1.39 -7.44
CA ALA A 116 -22.01 1.99 -8.17
C ALA A 116 -21.63 3.38 -7.64
N GLU A 117 -22.61 4.18 -7.24
CA GLU A 117 -22.39 5.53 -6.71
C GLU A 117 -21.63 5.48 -5.38
N ALA A 118 -22.10 4.67 -4.42
CA ALA A 118 -21.43 4.52 -3.12
C ALA A 118 -19.99 4.02 -3.28
N ARG A 119 -19.77 3.03 -4.14
CA ARG A 119 -18.42 2.50 -4.44
C ARG A 119 -17.51 3.57 -5.02
N THR A 120 -18.03 4.38 -5.94
CA THR A 120 -17.28 5.50 -6.54
C THR A 120 -16.95 6.57 -5.51
N ALA A 121 -17.89 6.91 -4.62
CA ALA A 121 -17.68 7.89 -3.56
C ALA A 121 -16.60 7.44 -2.57
N VAL A 122 -16.63 6.17 -2.13
CA VAL A 122 -15.61 5.56 -1.27
C VAL A 122 -14.23 5.62 -1.93
N LEU A 123 -14.11 5.18 -3.18
CA LEU A 123 -12.84 5.17 -3.89
C LEU A 123 -12.27 6.56 -4.10
N ARG A 124 -13.11 7.54 -4.43
CA ARG A 124 -12.69 8.93 -4.59
C ARG A 124 -12.11 9.48 -3.28
N ASP A 125 -12.79 9.23 -2.16
CA ASP A 125 -12.36 9.74 -0.88
C ASP A 125 -11.07 9.07 -0.39
N LEU A 126 -10.97 7.74 -0.50
CA LEU A 126 -9.77 7.01 -0.15
C LEU A 126 -8.56 7.43 -1.00
N ARG A 127 -8.74 7.59 -2.33
CA ARG A 127 -7.67 8.10 -3.20
C ARG A 127 -7.15 9.48 -2.78
N ARG A 128 -8.04 10.35 -2.28
CA ARG A 128 -7.64 11.68 -1.79
C ARG A 128 -6.74 11.60 -0.55
N ALA A 129 -6.93 10.59 0.31
CA ALA A 129 -6.07 10.40 1.48
C ALA A 129 -4.75 9.71 1.16
N LEU A 130 -4.78 8.68 0.30
CA LEU A 130 -3.61 7.87 -0.03
C LEU A 130 -2.61 8.60 -0.93
N GLY A 131 -3.04 9.69 -1.58
CA GLY A 131 -2.24 10.37 -2.60
C GLY A 131 -2.06 9.52 -3.85
N ALA A 132 -1.26 9.99 -4.80
CA ALA A 132 -0.75 9.12 -5.85
C ALA A 132 0.25 8.16 -5.18
N ALA A 133 -0.15 6.89 -5.02
CA ALA A 133 0.68 5.87 -4.36
C ALA A 133 2.14 5.95 -4.85
N PRO A 134 3.13 6.10 -3.96
CA PRO A 134 4.52 6.19 -4.37
C PRO A 134 4.96 4.86 -5.00
N LYS A 135 5.61 4.96 -6.15
CA LYS A 135 6.39 3.88 -6.75
C LYS A 135 7.56 3.65 -5.79
N ARG A 136 7.58 2.53 -5.06
CA ARG A 136 8.70 2.18 -4.16
C ARG A 136 10.02 2.49 -4.87
N ALA A 137 10.83 3.37 -4.29
CA ALA A 137 12.18 3.64 -4.77
C ALA A 137 12.91 2.30 -4.89
N SER A 138 13.50 2.07 -6.06
CA SER A 138 14.32 0.91 -6.37
C SER A 138 15.24 0.57 -5.21
N ALA A 139 15.29 -0.70 -4.83
CA ALA A 139 16.31 -1.21 -3.93
C ALA A 139 17.70 -0.95 -4.54
N GLU A 140 18.32 0.17 -4.19
CA GLU A 140 19.77 0.32 -4.20
C GLU A 140 20.29 -0.32 -2.91
N SER A 141 20.53 -1.63 -2.96
CA SER A 141 21.53 -2.26 -2.09
C SER A 141 22.72 -2.61 -2.98
N GLY A 142 23.79 -1.85 -2.78
CA GLY A 142 24.95 -1.79 -3.65
C GLY A 142 25.71 -3.10 -3.77
N ALA A 143 26.21 -3.31 -4.98
CA ALA A 143 27.36 -4.15 -5.23
C ALA A 143 28.57 -3.67 -4.41
N SER A 144 29.19 -4.58 -3.67
CA SER A 144 30.61 -4.51 -3.36
C SER A 144 31.30 -5.62 -4.15
N ALA A 145 31.79 -5.26 -5.34
CA ALA A 145 32.78 -6.03 -6.05
C ALA A 145 34.14 -5.74 -5.40
N GLY A 146 34.67 -6.70 -4.65
CA GLY A 146 36.02 -6.70 -4.11
C GLY A 146 36.82 -7.86 -4.67
N HIS A 147 37.11 -7.84 -5.97
CA HIS A 147 38.14 -8.68 -6.57
C HIS A 147 39.50 -8.02 -6.29
N ARG A 148 40.34 -8.69 -5.49
CA ARG A 148 41.78 -8.46 -5.44
C ARG A 148 42.48 -9.79 -5.64
N ASP A 149 43.08 -9.93 -6.81
CA ASP A 149 44.23 -10.79 -7.05
C ASP A 149 45.29 -10.57 -5.96
N LEU A 150 45.79 -11.65 -5.40
CA LEU A 150 47.16 -11.72 -4.91
C LEU A 150 47.80 -12.98 -5.52
N ALA A 151 48.60 -12.74 -6.55
CA ALA A 151 49.67 -13.64 -6.94
C ALA A 151 50.89 -13.33 -6.06
N ALA A 152 51.46 -14.37 -5.44
CA ALA A 152 52.85 -14.49 -5.05
C ALA A 152 53.21 -15.98 -5.06
#